data_AF-A0A5N5T2X5-F1
#
_entry.id   AF-A0A5N5T2X5-F1
#
_cell.length_a   1.000
_cell.length_b   1.000
_cell.length_c   1.000
_cell.angle_alpha   90.00
_cell.angle_beta   90.00
_cell.angle_gamma   90.00
#
_symmetry.space_group_name_H-M   'P 1'
#
loop_
_entity.id
_entity.type
_entity.pdbx_description
1 polymer ?
#
loop_
_entity_poly.entity_id
_entity_poly.type
_entity_poly.pdbx_seq_one_letter_code
_entity_poly.pdbx_strand_id
1 'polypeptide(L)'
;ETVTRASFCVLAQKREDSFQFVPAFFNLLIFLIAELLILNLIMEAKIKNAAQRTKQEVPYGSDHVTFLKNFCKQLDKETDVSYQRERTFSWGTPDVFINAYGPVEIISKTNGIDQHDREQAQKYANGSSQKSTLISFGTHSETPIYQTF
;
A
#
# COMPACT_ATOMS: atom_id res chain seq x y z
N GLU A 1 61.35 -11.61 35.32
CA GLU A 1 60.56 -11.50 34.08
C GLU A 1 59.15 -12.06 34.31
N THR A 2 58.17 -11.23 34.67
CA THR A 2 56.81 -11.74 34.94
C THR A 2 55.73 -10.66 34.84
N VAL A 3 55.83 -9.73 33.89
CA VAL A 3 54.78 -8.71 33.66
C VAL A 3 54.60 -8.47 32.17
N THR A 4 54.12 -9.48 31.42
CA THR A 4 53.79 -9.26 30.00
C THR A 4 52.71 -10.17 29.42
N ARG A 5 52.12 -11.08 30.20
CA ARG A 5 51.12 -12.04 29.69
C ARG A 5 49.66 -11.69 30.00
N ALA A 6 49.39 -10.83 30.98
CA ALA A 6 48.02 -10.49 31.37
C ALA A 6 47.36 -9.44 30.45
N SER A 7 48.13 -8.54 29.83
CA SER A 7 47.56 -7.42 29.06
C SER A 7 47.12 -7.80 27.63
N PHE A 8 47.61 -8.91 27.07
CA PHE A 8 47.21 -9.36 25.72
C PHE A 8 45.86 -10.10 25.71
N CYS A 9 45.46 -10.70 26.83
CA CYS A 9 44.21 -11.44 26.91
C CYS A 9 42.99 -10.49 26.97
N VAL A 10 43.13 -9.34 27.64
CA VAL A 10 42.04 -8.34 27.77
C VAL A 10 41.75 -7.60 26.46
N LEU A 11 42.74 -7.44 25.58
CA LEU A 11 42.56 -6.76 24.29
C LEU A 11 41.99 -7.67 23.19
N ALA A 12 42.16 -9.00 23.31
CA ALA A 12 41.56 -9.97 22.39
C ALA A 12 40.07 -10.17 22.68
N GLN A 13 39.70 -10.25 23.96
CA GLN A 13 38.30 -10.46 24.38
C GLN A 13 37.38 -9.31 23.92
N LYS A 14 37.89 -8.07 23.91
CA LYS A 14 37.09 -6.88 23.56
C LYS A 14 36.83 -6.70 22.06
N ARG A 15 37.51 -7.46 21.19
CA ARG A 15 37.29 -7.40 19.72
C ARG A 15 36.26 -8.41 19.21
N GLU A 16 36.04 -9.51 19.93
CA GLU A 16 35.11 -10.56 19.50
C GLU A 16 33.65 -10.19 19.75
N ASP A 17 33.37 -9.39 20.79
CA ASP A 17 32.01 -8.93 21.10
C ASP A 17 31.45 -7.92 20.08
N SER A 18 32.32 -7.22 19.35
CA SER A 18 31.93 -6.24 18.32
C SER A 18 31.50 -6.84 16.98
N PHE A 19 31.74 -8.14 16.74
CA PHE A 19 31.45 -8.78 15.44
C PHE A 19 30.16 -9.61 15.43
N GLN A 20 29.57 -9.91 16.58
CA GLN A 20 28.30 -10.66 16.69
C GLN A 20 27.05 -9.76 16.67
N PHE A 21 27.19 -8.45 16.87
CA PHE A 21 26.06 -7.51 16.90
C PHE A 21 25.46 -7.23 15.51
N VAL A 22 26.28 -7.37 14.48
CA VAL A 22 25.96 -7.10 13.07
C VAL A 22 24.88 -8.06 12.51
N PRO A 23 25.00 -9.40 12.63
CA PRO A 23 23.99 -10.31 12.08
C PRO A 23 22.63 -10.22 12.80
N ALA A 24 22.59 -9.97 14.11
CA ALA A 24 21.34 -9.84 14.85
C ALA A 24 20.53 -8.60 14.41
N PHE A 25 21.20 -7.46 14.21
CA PHE A 25 20.57 -6.26 13.68
C PHE A 25 20.06 -6.45 12.25
N PHE A 26 20.84 -7.11 11.39
CA PHE A 26 20.41 -7.43 10.02
C PHE A 26 19.19 -8.37 9.99
N ASN A 27 19.16 -9.39 10.86
CA ASN A 27 18.01 -10.29 10.96
C ASN A 27 16.75 -9.56 11.43
N LEU A 28 16.87 -8.67 12.41
CA LEU A 28 15.76 -7.84 12.87
C LEU A 28 15.26 -6.90 11.76
N LEU A 29 16.18 -6.25 11.03
CA LEU A 29 15.83 -5.35 9.93
C LEU A 29 15.12 -6.11 8.79
N ILE A 30 15.62 -7.29 8.41
CA ILE A 30 14.99 -8.15 7.40
C ILE A 30 13.59 -8.55 7.85
N PHE A 31 13.42 -8.93 9.11
CA PHE A 31 12.12 -9.30 9.67
C PHE A 31 11.11 -8.14 9.60
N LEU A 32 11.52 -6.94 10.00
CA LEU A 32 10.66 -5.74 9.92
C LEU A 32 10.27 -5.38 8.48
N ILE A 33 11.21 -5.49 7.54
CA ILE A 33 10.93 -5.27 6.11
C ILE A 33 9.92 -6.31 5.61
N ALA A 34 10.09 -7.58 5.97
CA ALA A 34 9.17 -8.65 5.58
C ALA A 34 7.76 -8.42 6.14
N GLU A 35 7.63 -8.01 7.40
CA GLU A 35 6.33 -7.66 8.00
C GLU A 35 5.65 -6.51 7.26
N LEU A 36 6.39 -5.44 6.95
CA LEU A 36 5.87 -4.30 6.18
C LEU A 36 5.40 -4.71 4.77
N LEU A 37 6.16 -5.59 4.09
CA LEU A 37 5.78 -6.11 2.78
C LEU A 37 4.52 -6.98 2.86
N ILE A 38 4.42 -7.85 3.87
CA ILE A 38 3.25 -8.70 4.09
C ILE A 38 2.01 -7.85 4.36
N LEU A 39 2.12 -6.84 5.22
CA LEU A 39 1.02 -5.92 5.50
C LEU A 39 0.54 -5.20 4.24
N ASN A 40 1.49 -4.74 3.40
CA ASN A 40 1.16 -4.07 2.15
C ASN A 40 0.43 -5.01 1.16
N LEU A 41 0.86 -6.26 1.05
CA LEU A 41 0.21 -7.28 0.22
C LEU A 41 -1.20 -7.62 0.72
N ILE A 42 -1.38 -7.75 2.04
CA ILE A 42 -2.69 -7.99 2.65
C ILE A 42 -3.64 -6.83 2.32
N MET A 43 -3.20 -5.59 2.47
CA MET A 43 -4.01 -4.41 2.16
C MET A 43 -4.38 -4.34 0.68
N GLU A 44 -3.45 -4.64 -0.22
CA GLU A 44 -3.72 -4.69 -1.66
C GLU A 44 -4.78 -5.75 -1.99
N ALA A 45 -4.72 -6.92 -1.37
CA ALA A 45 -5.71 -7.98 -1.54
C ALA A 45 -7.10 -7.54 -1.04
N LYS A 46 -7.18 -6.88 0.12
CA LYS A 46 -8.44 -6.34 0.66
C LYS A 46 -9.07 -5.32 -0.30
N ILE A 47 -8.26 -4.41 -0.86
CA ILE A 47 -8.71 -3.40 -1.83
C ILE A 47 -9.21 -4.05 -3.12
N LYS A 48 -8.46 -5.01 -3.66
CA LYS A 48 -8.85 -5.78 -4.86
C LYS A 48 -10.14 -6.57 -4.63
N ASN A 49 -10.29 -7.19 -3.46
CA ASN A 49 -11.51 -7.92 -3.10
C ASN A 49 -12.71 -6.96 -2.99
N ALA A 50 -12.55 -5.79 -2.38
CA ALA A 50 -13.59 -4.79 -2.30
C ALA A 50 -14.02 -4.28 -3.68
N ALA A 51 -13.05 -4.01 -4.57
CA ALA A 51 -13.33 -3.64 -5.95
C ALA A 51 -14.03 -4.77 -6.71
N GLN A 52 -13.58 -6.02 -6.59
CA GLN A 52 -14.21 -7.17 -7.26
C GLN A 52 -15.67 -7.33 -6.84
N ARG A 53 -15.98 -7.27 -5.54
CA ARG A 53 -17.37 -7.33 -5.04
C ARG A 53 -18.20 -6.15 -5.51
N THR A 54 -17.60 -4.95 -5.56
CA THR A 54 -18.26 -3.75 -6.10
C THR A 54 -18.67 -3.94 -7.55
N LYS A 55 -17.76 -4.48 -8.37
CA LYS A 55 -18.01 -4.76 -9.79
C LYS A 55 -19.14 -5.77 -9.99
N GLN A 56 -19.30 -6.73 -9.07
CA GLN A 56 -20.37 -7.72 -9.11
C GLN A 56 -21.72 -7.17 -8.62
N GLU A 57 -21.73 -6.25 -7.64
CA GLU A 57 -22.96 -5.70 -7.06
C GLU A 57 -23.50 -4.47 -7.82
N VAL A 58 -22.65 -3.68 -8.47
CA VAL A 58 -23.05 -2.43 -9.13
C VAL A 58 -23.37 -2.68 -10.61
N PRO A 59 -24.62 -2.41 -11.06
CA PRO A 59 -24.99 -2.58 -12.47
C PRO A 59 -24.14 -1.74 -13.41
N TYR A 60 -23.87 -2.29 -14.59
CA TYR A 60 -23.24 -1.54 -15.67
C TYR A 60 -24.02 -0.25 -15.99
N GLY A 61 -23.30 0.83 -16.27
CA GLY A 61 -23.88 2.15 -16.57
C GLY A 61 -24.19 3.01 -15.34
N SER A 62 -24.10 2.46 -14.12
CA SER A 62 -24.22 3.23 -12.87
C SER A 62 -23.21 4.37 -12.80
N ASP A 63 -23.56 5.45 -12.11
CA ASP A 63 -22.69 6.62 -11.98
C ASP A 63 -21.47 6.38 -11.07
N HIS A 64 -20.50 7.31 -11.14
CA HIS A 64 -19.29 7.28 -10.33
C HIS A 64 -19.57 7.21 -8.83
N VAL A 65 -20.54 8.00 -8.36
CA VAL A 65 -20.89 8.07 -6.95
C VAL A 65 -21.42 6.73 -6.44
N THR A 66 -22.15 5.99 -7.26
CA THR A 66 -22.66 4.65 -6.94
C THR A 66 -21.52 3.65 -6.81
N PHE A 67 -20.57 3.66 -7.75
CA PHE A 67 -19.36 2.83 -7.65
C PHE A 67 -18.55 3.17 -6.40
N LEU A 68 -18.32 4.46 -6.12
CA LEU A 68 -17.57 4.91 -4.94
C LEU A 68 -18.26 4.47 -3.64
N LYS A 69 -19.56 4.72 -3.51
CA LYS A 69 -20.34 4.32 -2.33
C LYS A 69 -20.30 2.81 -2.11
N ASN A 70 -20.44 2.01 -3.16
CA ASN A 70 -20.42 0.57 -3.02
C ASN A 70 -19.00 0.06 -2.73
N PHE A 71 -17.96 0.63 -3.35
CA PHE A 71 -16.57 0.35 -3.01
C PHE A 71 -16.26 0.58 -1.53
N CYS A 72 -16.65 1.75 -0.99
CA CYS A 72 -16.54 2.02 0.44
C CYS A 72 -17.32 0.98 1.29
N LYS A 73 -18.58 0.67 0.92
CA LYS A 73 -19.36 -0.39 1.59
C LYS A 73 -18.66 -1.74 1.56
N GLN A 74 -17.95 -2.09 0.49
CA GLN A 74 -17.19 -3.33 0.42
C GLN A 74 -15.89 -3.28 1.24
N LEU A 75 -15.24 -2.11 1.33
CA LEU A 75 -14.10 -1.89 2.24
C LEU A 75 -14.54 -2.01 3.70
N ASP A 76 -15.72 -1.53 4.06
CA ASP A 76 -16.26 -1.65 5.43
C ASP A 76 -16.48 -3.11 5.88
N LYS A 77 -16.55 -4.05 4.92
CA LYS A 77 -16.59 -5.50 5.21
C LYS A 77 -15.21 -6.09 5.50
N GLU A 78 -14.14 -5.41 5.11
CA GLU A 78 -12.76 -5.80 5.42
C GLU A 78 -12.42 -5.27 6.81
N THR A 79 -12.20 -6.16 7.78
CA THR A 79 -11.77 -5.73 9.12
C THR A 79 -10.42 -5.02 9.01
N ASP A 80 -10.20 -4.01 9.84
CA ASP A 80 -8.91 -3.30 9.96
C ASP A 80 -8.50 -2.44 8.75
N VAL A 81 -9.41 -2.13 7.84
CA VAL A 81 -9.20 -1.09 6.82
C VAL A 81 -9.71 0.24 7.34
N SER A 82 -8.80 1.16 7.65
CA SER A 82 -9.13 2.54 8.00
C SER A 82 -8.91 3.43 6.78
N TYR A 83 -9.91 4.21 6.39
CA TYR A 83 -9.83 5.09 5.22
C TYR A 83 -10.58 6.40 5.43
N GLN A 84 -10.17 7.42 4.69
CA GLN A 84 -10.86 8.69 4.54
C GLN A 84 -11.47 8.74 3.15
N ARG A 85 -12.74 9.13 3.07
CA ARG A 85 -13.38 9.38 1.78
C ARG A 85 -13.14 10.83 1.39
N GLU A 86 -12.33 11.03 0.37
CA GLU A 86 -11.84 12.36 0.01
C GLU A 86 -12.25 12.78 -1.40
N ARG A 87 -13.51 12.56 -1.81
CA ARG A 87 -14.31 13.69 -2.35
C ARG A 87 -15.76 13.44 -2.71
N THR A 88 -16.46 14.58 -2.74
CA THR A 88 -17.68 14.77 -3.52
C THR A 88 -17.51 15.80 -4.66
N PHE A 89 -16.65 16.85 -4.62
CA PHE A 89 -16.60 17.85 -5.74
C PHE A 89 -15.36 18.73 -6.01
N SER A 90 -14.26 18.77 -5.25
CA SER A 90 -13.11 19.61 -5.67
C SER A 90 -12.17 18.88 -6.68
N TRP A 91 -11.21 19.54 -7.31
CA TRP A 91 -10.21 18.91 -8.20
C TRP A 91 -8.87 18.69 -7.47
N GLY A 92 -8.18 17.55 -7.66
CA GLY A 92 -6.86 17.26 -7.05
C GLY A 92 -6.77 16.48 -5.72
N THR A 93 -7.72 15.60 -5.38
CA THR A 93 -7.68 14.69 -4.21
C THR A 93 -8.27 13.34 -4.64
N PRO A 94 -7.75 12.22 -4.12
CA PRO A 94 -8.23 10.89 -4.50
C PRO A 94 -9.63 10.62 -3.96
N ASP A 95 -10.40 9.77 -4.64
CA ASP A 95 -11.71 9.33 -4.17
C ASP A 95 -11.67 8.75 -2.74
N VAL A 96 -10.65 7.93 -2.45
CA VAL A 96 -10.42 7.29 -1.15
C VAL A 96 -8.95 7.40 -0.78
N PHE A 97 -8.66 7.70 0.48
CA PHE A 97 -7.32 7.60 1.04
C PHE A 97 -7.30 6.51 2.11
N ILE A 98 -6.55 5.43 1.90
CA ILE A 98 -6.48 4.30 2.83
C ILE A 98 -5.25 4.47 3.73
N ASN A 99 -5.47 4.49 5.04
CA ASN A 99 -4.40 4.64 6.02
C ASN A 99 -3.41 3.48 5.90
N ALA A 100 -2.11 3.80 5.97
CA ALA A 100 -1.00 2.86 5.79
C ALA A 100 -0.91 2.17 4.40
N TYR A 101 -1.71 2.58 3.42
CA TYR A 101 -1.64 2.08 2.04
C TYR A 101 -1.44 3.18 1.01
N GLY A 102 -2.28 4.22 1.05
CA GLY A 102 -2.18 5.39 0.18
C GLY A 102 -3.47 5.76 -0.57
N PRO A 103 -3.36 6.71 -1.51
CA PRO A 103 -4.44 7.14 -2.39
C PRO A 103 -5.01 6.00 -3.24
N VAL A 104 -6.34 5.98 -3.37
CA VAL A 104 -7.10 5.10 -4.26
C VAL A 104 -8.07 5.94 -5.06
N GLU A 105 -7.90 5.94 -6.38
CA GLU A 105 -8.79 6.60 -7.33
C GLU A 105 -9.62 5.54 -8.06
N ILE A 106 -10.93 5.77 -8.19
CA ILE A 106 -11.79 4.85 -8.94
C ILE A 106 -12.20 5.46 -10.27
N ILE A 107 -12.42 4.63 -11.29
CA ILE A 107 -12.95 5.06 -12.57
C ILE A 107 -14.14 4.17 -12.92
N SER A 108 -15.31 4.79 -13.04
CA SER A 108 -16.57 4.07 -13.23
C SER A 108 -16.95 3.80 -14.69
N LYS A 109 -16.50 4.64 -15.64
CA LYS A 109 -17.09 4.70 -17.00
C LYS A 109 -16.10 4.87 -18.15
N THR A 110 -14.92 4.27 -18.08
CA THR A 110 -13.95 4.36 -19.18
C THR A 110 -13.77 3.02 -19.89
N ASN A 111 -13.39 3.07 -21.16
CA ASN A 111 -12.97 1.89 -21.94
C ASN A 111 -11.55 1.41 -21.56
N GLY A 112 -11.06 1.79 -20.37
CA GLY A 112 -9.69 1.58 -19.91
C GLY A 112 -9.17 2.80 -19.14
N ILE A 113 -7.92 2.75 -18.72
CA ILE A 113 -7.26 3.85 -18.01
C ILE A 113 -6.65 4.82 -19.04
N ASP A 114 -7.10 6.07 -19.07
CA ASP A 114 -6.59 7.07 -20.01
C ASP A 114 -5.34 7.81 -19.47
N GLN A 115 -4.75 8.70 -20.27
CA GLN A 115 -3.55 9.43 -19.84
C GLN A 115 -3.82 10.39 -18.67
N HIS A 116 -4.99 11.04 -18.66
CA HIS A 116 -5.35 11.99 -17.61
C HIS A 116 -5.48 11.26 -16.27
N ASP A 117 -6.13 10.10 -16.27
CA ASP A 117 -6.26 9.24 -15.10
C ASP A 117 -4.90 8.86 -14.50
N ARG A 118 -3.94 8.48 -15.35
CA ARG A 118 -2.58 8.13 -14.94
C ARG A 118 -1.82 9.31 -14.36
N GLU A 119 -1.90 10.47 -15.03
CA GLU A 119 -1.25 11.70 -14.55
C GLU A 119 -1.82 12.15 -13.21
N GLN A 120 -3.13 11.98 -13.01
CA GLN A 120 -3.80 12.28 -11.76
C GLN A 120 -3.37 11.33 -10.64
N ALA A 121 -3.36 10.02 -10.89
CA ALA A 121 -2.87 9.03 -9.93
C ALA A 121 -1.38 9.28 -9.56
N GLN A 122 -0.53 9.63 -10.55
CA GLN A 122 0.87 9.99 -10.28
C GLN A 122 0.99 11.26 -9.42
N LYS A 123 0.14 12.27 -9.64
CA LYS A 123 0.11 13.46 -8.79
C LYS A 123 -0.26 13.12 -7.35
N TYR A 124 -1.19 12.20 -7.13
CA TYR A 124 -1.52 11.72 -5.78
C TYR A 124 -0.34 11.01 -5.14
N ALA A 125 0.30 10.09 -5.87
CA ALA A 125 1.46 9.36 -5.36
C ALA A 125 2.59 10.32 -4.92
N ASN A 126 2.90 11.30 -5.77
CA ASN A 126 3.90 12.32 -5.50
C ASN A 126 3.50 13.22 -4.31
N GLY A 127 2.22 13.61 -4.23
CA GLY A 127 1.70 14.48 -3.16
C GLY A 127 1.66 13.81 -1.80
N SER A 128 1.38 12.50 -1.73
CA SER A 128 1.30 11.75 -0.47
C SER A 128 2.61 11.06 -0.07
N SER A 129 3.62 11.05 -0.94
CA SER A 129 4.84 10.22 -0.77
C SER A 129 4.52 8.74 -0.52
N GLN A 130 3.44 8.26 -1.14
CA GLN A 130 2.95 6.88 -1.05
C GLN A 130 2.57 6.42 -2.44
N LYS A 131 2.46 5.11 -2.65
CA LYS A 131 1.91 4.59 -3.91
C LYS A 131 0.47 5.04 -4.08
N SER A 132 0.04 5.29 -5.32
CA SER A 132 -1.38 5.52 -5.65
C SER A 132 -1.92 4.34 -6.43
N THR A 133 -3.11 3.85 -6.08
CA THR A 133 -3.80 2.78 -6.82
C THR A 133 -4.97 3.34 -7.60
N LEU A 134 -4.99 3.09 -8.90
CA LEU A 134 -6.08 3.40 -9.80
C LEU A 134 -6.90 2.13 -10.08
N ILE A 135 -8.21 2.21 -9.89
CA ILE A 135 -9.15 1.09 -10.06
C ILE A 135 -10.17 1.48 -11.14
N SER A 136 -10.01 0.94 -12.35
CA SER A 136 -11.04 1.09 -13.39
C SER A 136 -12.01 -0.07 -13.33
N PHE A 137 -13.28 0.22 -13.09
CA PHE A 137 -14.33 -0.78 -13.15
C PHE A 137 -14.68 -1.18 -14.59
N GLY A 138 -14.30 -0.37 -15.58
CA GLY A 138 -14.47 -0.68 -17.00
C GLY A 138 -15.91 -0.90 -17.45
N THR A 139 -16.11 -0.94 -18.77
CA THR A 139 -17.46 -1.06 -19.33
C THR A 139 -17.92 -2.52 -19.53
N HIS A 140 -17.02 -3.44 -19.86
CA HIS A 140 -17.40 -4.81 -20.27
C HIS A 140 -16.58 -5.94 -19.63
N SER A 141 -15.62 -5.63 -18.76
CA SER A 141 -14.81 -6.64 -18.06
C SER A 141 -15.56 -7.19 -16.84
N GLU A 142 -15.43 -8.49 -16.56
CA GLU A 142 -15.89 -9.10 -15.30
C GLU A 142 -15.00 -8.74 -14.10
N THR A 143 -13.78 -8.28 -14.37
CA THR A 143 -12.79 -7.91 -13.37
C THR A 143 -12.39 -6.43 -13.49
N PRO A 144 -12.23 -5.70 -12.39
CA PRO A 144 -11.65 -4.36 -12.42
C PRO A 144 -10.19 -4.41 -12.92
N ILE A 145 -9.77 -3.33 -13.55
CA ILE A 145 -8.38 -3.10 -13.95
C ILE A 145 -7.70 -2.30 -12.85
N TYR A 146 -6.51 -2.73 -12.46
CA TYR A 146 -5.72 -2.10 -11.40
C TYR A 146 -4.41 -1.57 -11.98
N GLN A 147 -4.04 -0.36 -11.61
CA GLN A 147 -2.72 0.18 -11.92
C GLN A 147 -2.17 0.97 -10.72
N THR A 148 -0.89 0.78 -10.41
CA THR A 148 -0.22 1.44 -9.27
C THR A 148 0.86 2.38 -9.78
N PHE A 149 1.02 3.53 -9.11
CA PHE A 149 1.94 4.62 -9.44
C PHE A 149 2.75 5.06 -8.22
#